data_AF-A0A9X0QF02-F1
#
_entry.id   AF-A0A9X0QF02-F1
#
_cell.length_a   1.000
_cell.length_b   1.000
_cell.length_c   1.000
_cell.angle_alpha   90.00
_cell.angle_beta   90.00
_cell.angle_gamma   90.00
#
_symmetry.space_group_name_H-M   'P 1'
#
loop_
_entity.id
_entity.type
_entity.pdbx_description
1 polymer ?
#
loop_
_entity_poly.entity_id
_entity_poly.type
_entity_poly.pdbx_seq_one_letter_code
_entity_poly.pdbx_strand_id
1 'polypeptide(L)'
;MLGEQLKILSELELDFDLEAIGFEVPEIDLLIDGLNTVPEADPDDQLPQISDTAIAVPGDLWQLGKHPVLCGNSLITDDYIRLMDGAKADLVISDPPYNVIIDGHVSGLGKTRHREFGMTSGEMNSTEFTNFLRKAMVAARDNSTTGSLAYYFMDWRHTSEILSAGQEVYTEYLNLCVWAKNNGGI
;
A
#
# COMPACT_ATOMS: atom_id res chain seq x y z
N MET A 1 -12.00 -11.20 20.14
CA MET A 1 -11.55 -11.78 18.86
C MET A 1 -11.66 -13.31 18.93
N LEU A 2 -11.77 -14.04 17.82
CA LEU A 2 -12.03 -15.50 17.82
C LEU A 2 -11.04 -16.29 18.70
N GLY A 3 -9.74 -16.01 18.64
CA GLY A 3 -8.73 -16.66 19.48
C GLY A 3 -8.99 -16.49 20.98
N GLU A 4 -9.45 -15.32 21.44
CA GLU A 4 -9.79 -15.10 22.86
C GLU A 4 -10.99 -15.93 23.29
N GLN A 5 -11.98 -16.08 22.39
CA GLN A 5 -13.16 -16.91 22.65
C GLN A 5 -12.78 -18.39 22.72
N LEU A 6 -11.90 -18.85 21.81
CA LEU A 6 -11.37 -20.22 21.82
C LEU A 6 -10.54 -20.50 23.09
N LYS A 7 -9.72 -19.54 23.53
CA LYS A 7 -8.98 -19.65 24.79
C LYS A 7 -9.92 -19.80 25.98
N ILE A 8 -10.93 -18.94 26.08
CA ILE A 8 -11.94 -19.02 27.16
C ILE A 8 -12.67 -20.37 27.11
N LEU A 9 -13.07 -20.83 25.94
CA LEU A 9 -13.73 -22.12 25.78
C LEU A 9 -12.83 -23.31 26.13
N SER A 10 -11.52 -23.23 25.85
CA SER A 10 -10.53 -24.26 26.21
C SER A 10 -10.28 -24.37 27.72
N GLU A 11 -10.58 -23.30 28.47
CA GLU A 11 -10.43 -23.23 29.93
C GLU A 11 -11.71 -23.64 30.68
N LEU A 12 -12.83 -23.83 29.97
CA LEU A 12 -14.11 -24.25 30.53
C LEU A 12 -14.30 -25.77 30.43
N GLU A 13 -14.96 -26.38 31.42
CA GLU A 13 -15.45 -27.76 31.30
C GLU A 13 -16.67 -27.78 30.37
N LEU A 14 -16.41 -28.03 29.08
CA LEU A 14 -17.43 -28.20 28.06
C LEU A 14 -17.95 -29.64 28.05
N ASP A 15 -19.23 -29.79 27.73
CA ASP A 15 -19.89 -31.09 27.49
C ASP A 15 -19.72 -31.59 26.04
N PHE A 16 -18.94 -30.88 25.23
CA PHE A 16 -18.61 -31.21 23.85
C PHE A 16 -17.15 -30.89 23.52
N ASP A 17 -16.62 -31.55 22.49
CA ASP A 17 -15.27 -31.32 21.98
C ASP A 17 -15.21 -30.01 21.18
N LEU A 18 -14.17 -29.20 21.41
CA LEU A 18 -13.89 -27.98 20.67
C LEU A 18 -13.70 -28.23 19.16
N GLU A 19 -13.37 -29.44 18.72
CA GLU A 19 -13.39 -29.74 17.27
C GLU A 19 -14.80 -29.67 16.66
N ALA A 20 -15.86 -29.77 17.47
CA ALA A 20 -17.25 -29.75 17.00
C ALA A 20 -17.70 -28.37 16.44
N ILE A 21 -16.97 -27.29 16.73
CA ILE A 21 -17.21 -25.96 16.16
C ILE A 21 -16.54 -25.77 14.78
N GLY A 22 -15.90 -26.83 14.25
CA GLY A 22 -15.38 -26.85 12.88
C GLY A 22 -13.94 -26.36 12.73
N PHE A 23 -13.19 -26.28 13.83
CA PHE A 23 -11.75 -25.97 13.84
C PHE A 23 -10.96 -27.21 14.24
N GLU A 24 -9.82 -27.46 13.60
CA GLU A 24 -8.91 -28.52 14.02
C GLU A 24 -8.08 -28.06 15.23
N VAL A 25 -7.69 -28.97 16.14
CA VAL A 25 -6.86 -28.64 17.32
C VAL A 25 -5.62 -27.80 16.98
N PRO A 26 -4.83 -28.10 15.92
CA PRO A 26 -3.69 -27.25 15.55
C PRO A 26 -4.08 -25.83 15.15
N GLU A 27 -5.27 -25.63 14.57
CA GLU A 27 -5.78 -24.30 14.20
C GLU A 27 -6.22 -23.52 15.45
N ILE A 28 -6.84 -24.19 16.40
CA ILE A 28 -7.21 -23.63 17.71
C ILE A 28 -5.96 -23.18 18.46
N ASP A 29 -4.94 -24.04 18.55
CA ASP A 29 -3.67 -23.74 19.23
C ASP A 29 -2.99 -22.52 18.58
N LEU A 30 -2.96 -22.45 17.24
CA LEU A 30 -2.34 -21.34 16.51
C LEU A 30 -3.09 -20.01 16.74
N LEU A 31 -4.42 -20.03 16.83
CA LEU A 31 -5.24 -18.87 17.14
C LEU A 31 -5.08 -18.40 18.60
N ILE A 32 -4.86 -19.32 19.54
CA ILE A 32 -4.61 -19.02 20.96
C ILE A 32 -3.18 -18.49 21.16
N ASP A 33 -2.17 -19.12 20.54
CA ASP A 33 -0.78 -18.68 20.61
C ASP A 33 -0.59 -17.29 19.96
N GLY A 34 -1.33 -17.03 18.88
CA GLY A 34 -1.40 -15.73 18.22
C GLY A 34 -1.86 -14.57 19.12
N LEU A 35 -2.51 -14.85 20.26
CA LEU A 35 -2.90 -13.83 21.25
C LEU A 35 -1.70 -13.29 22.05
N ASN A 36 -0.66 -14.11 22.23
CA ASN A 36 0.49 -13.77 23.07
C ASN A 36 1.70 -13.32 22.25
N THR A 37 1.70 -13.56 20.94
CA THR A 37 2.69 -13.00 20.03
C THR A 37 2.36 -11.53 19.78
N VAL A 38 2.87 -10.65 20.64
CA VAL A 38 3.26 -9.31 20.17
C VAL A 38 4.46 -9.57 19.27
N PRO A 39 4.42 -9.29 17.97
CA PRO A 39 5.63 -9.34 17.16
C PRO A 39 6.67 -8.49 17.88
N GLU A 40 7.81 -9.08 18.27
CA GLU A 40 8.93 -8.25 18.71
C GLU A 40 9.20 -7.27 17.57
N ALA A 41 9.13 -5.97 17.88
CA ALA A 41 9.40 -4.95 16.89
C ALA A 41 10.82 -5.18 16.37
N ASP A 42 10.95 -5.36 15.05
CA ASP A 42 12.27 -5.47 14.43
C ASP A 42 13.09 -4.24 14.87
N PRO A 43 14.31 -4.41 15.37
CA PRO A 43 15.18 -3.27 15.65
C PRO A 43 15.28 -2.30 14.47
N ASP A 44 15.17 -2.80 13.23
CA ASP A 44 15.17 -2.00 12.00
C ASP A 44 13.86 -1.19 11.79
N ASP A 45 12.75 -1.58 12.44
CA ASP A 45 11.48 -0.84 12.44
C ASP A 45 11.47 0.32 13.46
N GLN A 46 12.52 0.46 14.28
CA GLN A 46 12.65 1.59 15.21
C GLN A 46 13.00 2.87 14.46
N LEU A 47 11.96 3.58 14.02
CA LEU A 47 12.12 4.87 13.36
C LEU A 47 12.71 5.91 14.32
N PRO A 48 13.69 6.71 13.86
CA PRO A 48 14.18 7.84 14.65
C PRO A 48 13.06 8.87 14.84
N GLN A 49 13.22 9.72 15.86
CA GLN A 49 12.26 10.80 16.11
C GLN A 49 12.15 11.69 14.86
N ILE A 50 10.94 11.77 14.30
CA ILE A 50 10.69 12.53 13.08
C ILE A 50 10.80 14.03 13.41
N SER A 51 11.69 14.73 12.71
CA SER A 51 11.80 16.19 12.74
C SER A 51 10.61 16.82 12.02
N ASP A 52 10.11 17.95 12.55
CA ASP A 52 9.05 18.74 11.90
C ASP A 52 9.50 19.35 10.56
N THR A 53 10.82 19.51 10.38
CA THR A 53 11.40 20.03 9.14
C THR A 53 11.79 18.88 8.22
N ALA A 54 11.18 18.84 7.03
CA ALA A 54 11.57 17.90 5.99
C ALA A 54 12.99 18.21 5.49
N ILE A 55 13.84 17.18 5.47
CA ILE A 55 15.21 17.28 4.93
C ILE A 55 15.19 17.20 3.40
N ALA A 56 14.32 16.34 2.86
CA ALA A 56 14.14 16.13 1.43
C ALA A 56 13.42 17.32 0.78
N VAL A 57 14.01 17.88 -0.27
CA VAL A 57 13.37 18.89 -1.12
C VAL A 57 13.24 18.42 -2.58
N PRO A 58 12.24 18.90 -3.33
CA PRO A 58 12.08 18.54 -4.73
C PRO A 58 13.36 18.78 -5.55
N GLY A 59 13.78 17.76 -6.32
CA GLY A 59 15.00 17.75 -7.12
C GLY A 59 16.19 17.08 -6.46
N ASP A 60 16.13 16.83 -5.14
CA ASP A 60 17.16 16.07 -4.42
C ASP A 60 17.24 14.64 -4.95
N LEU A 61 18.47 14.25 -5.32
CA LEU A 61 18.80 12.91 -5.81
C LEU A 61 19.84 12.29 -4.89
N TRP A 62 19.45 11.24 -4.16
CA TRP A 62 20.32 10.48 -3.29
C TRP A 62 20.77 9.20 -3.98
N GLN A 63 22.03 8.82 -3.75
CA GLN A 63 22.60 7.57 -4.25
C GLN A 63 22.75 6.57 -3.09
N LEU A 64 21.91 5.53 -3.07
CA LEU A 64 21.96 4.43 -2.09
C LEU A 64 22.65 3.21 -2.71
N GLY A 65 23.98 3.22 -2.73
CA GLY A 65 24.75 2.18 -3.41
C GLY A 65 24.46 2.20 -4.92
N LYS A 66 23.78 1.17 -5.43
CA LYS A 66 23.33 1.11 -6.84
C LYS A 66 21.92 1.65 -7.09
N HIS A 67 21.23 2.11 -6.04
CA HIS A 67 19.83 2.52 -6.09
C HIS A 67 19.71 4.04 -5.94
N PRO A 68 19.36 4.77 -7.01
CA PRO A 68 19.07 6.19 -6.90
C PRO A 68 17.67 6.40 -6.29
N VAL A 69 17.51 7.46 -5.50
CA VAL A 69 16.24 7.90 -4.92
C VAL A 69 16.07 9.38 -5.22
N LEU A 70 14.96 9.74 -5.86
CA LEU A 70 14.65 11.13 -6.21
C LEU A 70 13.46 11.62 -5.38
N CYS A 71 13.59 12.78 -4.73
CA CYS A 71 12.43 13.54 -4.29
C CYS A 71 11.89 14.30 -5.50
N GLY A 72 10.89 13.74 -6.18
CA GLY A 72 10.32 14.30 -7.41
C GLY A 72 8.81 14.11 -7.47
N ASN A 73 8.24 14.50 -8.60
CA ASN A 73 6.83 14.34 -8.91
C ASN A 73 6.66 13.30 -10.02
N SER A 74 6.02 12.17 -9.68
CA SER A 74 5.76 11.06 -10.59
C SER A 74 4.81 11.38 -11.76
N LEU A 75 4.30 12.62 -11.86
CA LEU A 75 3.58 13.16 -13.01
C LEU A 75 4.48 13.90 -14.01
N ILE A 76 5.75 14.11 -13.68
CA ILE A 76 6.71 14.89 -14.48
C ILE A 76 7.73 13.95 -15.11
N THR A 77 7.73 13.87 -16.44
CA THR A 77 8.65 13.01 -17.20
C THR A 77 10.13 13.35 -16.94
N ASP A 78 10.46 14.63 -16.75
CA ASP A 78 11.83 15.08 -16.47
C ASP A 78 12.39 14.51 -15.16
N ASP A 79 11.54 14.29 -14.16
CA ASP A 79 11.95 13.65 -12.90
C ASP A 79 12.34 12.19 -13.12
N TYR A 80 11.61 11.45 -13.97
CA TYR A 80 12.02 10.11 -14.38
C TYR A 80 13.32 10.13 -15.18
N ILE A 81 13.48 11.05 -16.13
CA ILE A 81 14.71 11.15 -16.92
C ILE A 81 15.92 11.37 -16.00
N ARG A 82 15.78 12.25 -15.00
CA ARG A 82 16.81 12.53 -14.00
C ARG A 82 17.09 11.32 -13.11
N LEU A 83 16.06 10.64 -12.63
CA LEU A 83 16.19 9.45 -11.77
C LEU A 83 16.85 8.28 -12.51
N MET A 84 16.45 8.08 -13.77
CA MET A 84 16.83 6.89 -14.53
C MET A 84 18.18 7.04 -15.22
N ASP A 85 18.69 8.26 -15.42
CA ASP A 85 20.01 8.55 -16.01
C ASP A 85 20.32 7.72 -17.27
N GLY A 86 19.35 7.70 -18.20
CA GLY A 86 19.43 6.94 -19.45
C GLY A 86 19.05 5.45 -19.35
N ALA A 87 18.88 4.89 -18.15
CA ALA A 87 18.28 3.58 -17.96
C ALA A 87 16.78 3.57 -18.26
N LYS A 88 16.21 2.38 -18.41
CA LYS A 88 14.77 2.15 -18.58
C LYS A 88 14.31 1.04 -17.65
N ALA A 89 13.09 1.16 -17.13
CA ALA A 89 12.53 0.17 -16.21
C ALA A 89 11.95 -1.04 -16.96
N ASP A 90 12.29 -2.25 -16.52
CA ASP A 90 11.62 -3.49 -16.96
C ASP A 90 10.36 -3.78 -16.13
N LEU A 91 10.25 -3.17 -14.94
CA LEU A 91 9.15 -3.35 -14.01
C LEU A 91 8.85 -2.02 -13.31
N VAL A 92 7.58 -1.60 -13.37
CA VAL A 92 7.03 -0.50 -12.57
C VAL A 92 6.16 -1.09 -11.47
N ILE A 93 6.38 -0.64 -10.23
CA ILE A 93 5.50 -0.93 -9.10
C ILE A 93 5.13 0.42 -8.50
N SER A 94 3.83 0.71 -8.43
CA SER A 94 3.34 2.00 -7.97
C SER A 94 2.12 1.81 -7.06
N ASP A 95 2.17 2.45 -5.90
CA ASP A 95 1.03 2.60 -5.00
C ASP A 95 0.58 4.07 -5.07
N PRO A 96 -0.16 4.46 -6.13
CA PRO A 96 -0.60 5.84 -6.29
C PRO A 96 -1.55 6.20 -5.14
N PRO A 97 -1.70 7.50 -4.80
CA PRO A 97 -2.68 7.93 -3.83
C PRO A 97 -4.11 7.60 -4.26
N TYR A 98 -4.96 7.19 -3.30
CA TYR A 98 -6.30 6.65 -3.59
C TYR A 98 -7.39 7.73 -3.65
N ASN A 99 -7.05 9.02 -3.61
CA ASN A 99 -8.05 10.10 -3.64
C ASN A 99 -9.11 9.97 -2.52
N VAL A 100 -8.65 9.70 -1.30
CA VAL A 100 -9.47 9.58 -0.09
C VAL A 100 -8.97 10.57 0.95
N ILE A 101 -9.90 11.19 1.66
CA ILE A 101 -9.60 12.12 2.77
C ILE A 101 -8.88 11.35 3.88
N ILE A 102 -7.79 11.92 4.40
CA ILE A 102 -6.99 11.31 5.48
C ILE A 102 -7.55 11.67 6.86
N ASP A 103 -7.94 12.92 7.07
CA ASP A 103 -8.46 13.40 8.34
C ASP A 103 -9.70 12.61 8.75
N GLY A 104 -9.65 12.02 9.95
CA GLY A 104 -10.71 11.19 10.50
C GLY A 104 -10.85 9.78 9.92
N HIS A 105 -10.03 9.40 8.94
CA HIS A 105 -10.16 8.11 8.23
C HIS A 105 -8.94 7.18 8.39
N VAL A 106 -7.83 7.67 8.96
CA VAL A 106 -6.59 6.90 9.08
C VAL A 106 -6.12 6.86 10.53
N SER A 107 -5.73 5.66 10.97
CA SER A 107 -5.03 5.24 12.20
C SER A 107 -5.09 6.13 13.46
N GLY A 108 -5.35 5.50 14.60
CA GLY A 108 -5.24 6.13 15.92
C GLY A 108 -6.55 6.53 16.57
N LEU A 109 -7.70 6.11 16.02
CA LEU A 109 -9.04 6.36 16.59
C LEU A 109 -9.26 7.85 16.94
N GLY A 110 -8.74 8.75 16.09
CA GLY A 110 -8.77 10.21 16.29
C GLY A 110 -7.75 10.78 17.29
N LYS A 111 -6.94 9.95 17.95
CA LYS A 111 -5.84 10.40 18.85
C LYS A 111 -4.63 10.88 18.08
N THR A 112 -4.36 10.28 16.92
CA THR A 112 -3.32 10.70 15.99
C THR A 112 -3.99 11.32 14.78
N ARG A 113 -3.57 12.54 14.43
CA ARG A 113 -4.01 13.20 13.19
C ARG A 113 -2.84 13.27 12.24
N HIS A 114 -3.07 12.81 11.02
CA HIS A 114 -2.11 12.87 9.93
C HIS A 114 -2.46 14.05 9.02
N ARG A 115 -1.44 14.71 8.47
CA ARG A 115 -1.65 15.71 7.42
C ARG A 115 -2.22 15.02 6.17
N GLU A 116 -3.03 15.75 5.41
CA GLU A 116 -3.47 15.32 4.09
C GLU A 116 -2.29 15.14 3.13
N PHE A 117 -2.50 14.34 2.08
CA PHE A 117 -1.54 14.26 0.98
C PHE A 117 -1.47 15.58 0.21
N GLY A 118 -0.34 15.84 -0.45
CA GLY A 118 -0.14 17.08 -1.23
C GLY A 118 -1.03 17.19 -2.47
N MET A 119 -1.66 16.09 -2.87
CA MET A 119 -2.64 15.96 -3.96
C MET A 119 -3.44 14.68 -3.72
N THR A 120 -4.60 14.54 -4.37
CA THR A 120 -5.44 13.33 -4.37
C THR A 120 -5.78 12.85 -2.96
N SER A 121 -6.37 13.76 -2.19
CA SER A 121 -6.90 13.58 -0.84
C SER A 121 -8.43 13.71 -0.82
N GLY A 122 -9.09 13.27 -1.89
CA GLY A 122 -10.56 13.27 -2.02
C GLY A 122 -11.14 14.47 -2.76
N GLU A 123 -10.31 15.39 -3.25
CA GLU A 123 -10.76 16.58 -3.97
C GLU A 123 -11.13 16.31 -5.43
N MET A 124 -10.64 15.21 -6.03
CA MET A 124 -10.83 14.94 -7.46
C MET A 124 -12.10 14.14 -7.71
N ASN A 125 -12.86 14.52 -8.75
CA ASN A 125 -13.90 13.66 -9.29
C ASN A 125 -13.32 12.52 -10.14
N SER A 126 -14.17 11.56 -10.55
CA SER A 126 -13.75 10.37 -11.31
C SER A 126 -12.95 10.69 -12.58
N THR A 127 -13.35 11.71 -13.35
CA THR A 127 -12.66 12.11 -14.57
C THR A 127 -11.31 12.75 -14.26
N GLU A 128 -11.24 13.61 -13.25
CA GLU A 128 -9.99 14.25 -12.81
C GLU A 128 -9.00 13.19 -12.32
N PHE A 129 -9.47 12.24 -11.50
CA PHE A 129 -8.64 11.19 -10.95
C PHE A 129 -8.16 10.19 -12.01
N THR A 130 -9.04 9.79 -12.94
CA THR A 130 -8.63 8.97 -14.10
C THR A 130 -7.52 9.66 -14.90
N ASN A 131 -7.64 10.96 -15.15
CA ASN A 131 -6.61 11.73 -15.86
C ASN A 131 -5.31 11.87 -15.08
N PHE A 132 -5.39 12.02 -13.75
CA PHE A 132 -4.24 12.01 -12.88
C PHE A 132 -3.46 10.69 -12.98
N LEU A 133 -4.16 9.55 -12.83
CA LEU A 133 -3.57 8.22 -12.94
C LEU A 133 -2.97 7.99 -14.33
N ARG A 134 -3.71 8.34 -15.38
CA ARG A 134 -3.24 8.24 -16.77
C ARG A 134 -1.95 9.04 -16.98
N LYS A 135 -1.86 10.26 -16.44
CA LYS A 135 -0.65 11.08 -16.54
C LYS A 135 0.55 10.43 -15.86
N ALA A 136 0.37 9.89 -14.65
CA ALA A 136 1.42 9.15 -13.95
C ALA A 136 1.88 7.91 -14.74
N MET A 137 0.91 7.14 -15.26
CA MET A 137 1.17 5.93 -16.03
C MET A 137 1.92 6.22 -17.33
N VAL A 138 1.57 7.31 -18.05
CA VAL A 138 2.29 7.73 -19.26
C VAL A 138 3.75 8.04 -18.94
N ALA A 139 4.01 8.83 -17.89
CA ALA A 139 5.37 9.19 -17.50
C ALA A 139 6.21 7.95 -17.14
N ALA A 140 5.62 6.98 -16.43
CA ALA A 140 6.26 5.71 -16.10
C ALA A 140 6.52 4.85 -17.35
N ARG A 141 5.51 4.67 -18.22
CA ARG A 141 5.64 3.89 -19.47
C ARG A 141 6.72 4.45 -20.39
N ASP A 142 6.75 5.77 -20.57
CA ASP A 142 7.74 6.43 -21.45
C ASP A 142 9.18 6.24 -20.94
N ASN A 143 9.33 5.89 -19.67
CA ASN A 143 10.60 5.58 -19.02
C ASN A 143 10.81 4.08 -18.76
N SER A 144 10.04 3.23 -19.42
CA SER A 144 10.13 1.78 -19.34
C SER A 144 10.57 1.16 -20.68
N THR A 145 11.06 -0.08 -20.64
CA THR A 145 11.44 -0.85 -21.84
C THR A 145 10.19 -1.38 -22.56
N THR A 146 10.30 -1.67 -23.86
CA THR A 146 9.23 -2.41 -24.55
C THR A 146 9.13 -3.82 -23.97
N GLY A 147 7.93 -4.22 -23.54
CA GLY A 147 7.71 -5.48 -22.84
C GLY A 147 7.83 -5.38 -21.31
N SER A 148 8.05 -4.18 -20.77
CA SER A 148 8.01 -3.95 -19.33
C SER A 148 6.65 -4.29 -18.72
N LEU A 149 6.66 -4.74 -17.46
CA LEU A 149 5.45 -4.94 -16.66
C LEU A 149 5.17 -3.71 -15.78
N ALA A 150 3.90 -3.46 -15.48
CA ALA A 150 3.51 -2.40 -14.56
C ALA A 150 2.42 -2.88 -13.61
N TYR A 151 2.69 -2.75 -12.31
CA TYR A 151 1.77 -3.05 -11.22
C TYR A 151 1.34 -1.74 -10.57
N TYR A 152 0.03 -1.53 -10.48
CA TYR A 152 -0.53 -0.43 -9.73
C TYR A 152 -1.51 -0.94 -8.69
N PHE A 153 -1.33 -0.47 -7.46
CA PHE A 153 -2.23 -0.79 -6.36
C PHE A 153 -3.39 0.22 -6.31
N MET A 154 -4.57 -0.27 -5.96
CA MET A 154 -5.77 0.54 -5.73
C MET A 154 -6.73 -0.24 -4.84
N ASP A 155 -7.61 0.45 -4.13
CA ASP A 155 -8.77 -0.19 -3.52
C ASP A 155 -10.01 -0.20 -4.41
N TRP A 156 -11.03 -0.88 -3.93
CA TRP A 156 -12.26 -1.13 -4.67
C TRP A 156 -12.99 0.16 -5.11
N ARG A 157 -12.79 1.29 -4.42
CA ARG A 157 -13.52 2.54 -4.70
C ARG A 157 -13.11 3.14 -6.04
N HIS A 158 -11.87 2.92 -6.44
CA HIS A 158 -11.30 3.52 -7.65
C HIS A 158 -10.80 2.49 -8.68
N THR A 159 -11.33 1.28 -8.63
CA THR A 159 -11.06 0.23 -9.62
C THR A 159 -11.43 0.69 -11.04
N SER A 160 -12.51 1.47 -11.21
CA SER A 160 -12.94 1.94 -12.53
C SER A 160 -11.93 2.91 -13.13
N GLU A 161 -11.50 3.90 -12.35
CA GLU A 161 -10.58 4.96 -12.76
C GLU A 161 -9.21 4.39 -13.12
N ILE A 162 -8.68 3.49 -12.28
CA ILE A 162 -7.35 2.92 -12.52
C ILE A 162 -7.33 1.98 -13.73
N LEU A 163 -8.37 1.16 -13.93
CA LEU A 163 -8.47 0.29 -15.09
C LEU A 163 -8.66 1.10 -16.37
N SER A 164 -9.49 2.15 -16.33
CA SER A 164 -9.70 3.04 -17.47
C SER A 164 -8.39 3.74 -17.88
N ALA A 165 -7.67 4.31 -16.90
CA ALA A 165 -6.36 4.92 -17.14
C ALA A 165 -5.34 3.91 -17.70
N GLY A 166 -5.30 2.71 -17.13
CA GLY A 166 -4.37 1.66 -17.55
C GLY A 166 -4.61 1.20 -19.00
N GLN A 167 -5.87 1.01 -19.39
CA GLN A 167 -6.26 0.59 -20.75
C GLN A 167 -5.93 1.61 -21.83
N GLU A 168 -5.89 2.90 -21.49
CA GLU A 168 -5.47 3.95 -22.43
C GLU A 168 -3.95 4.01 -22.60
N VAL A 169 -3.18 3.61 -21.58
CA VAL A 169 -1.71 3.79 -21.56
C VAL A 169 -0.96 2.54 -21.97
N TYR A 170 -1.42 1.37 -21.54
CA TYR A 170 -0.77 0.08 -21.72
C TYR A 170 -1.50 -0.79 -22.75
N THR A 171 -0.76 -1.73 -23.33
CA THR A 171 -1.27 -2.56 -24.44
C THR A 171 -2.17 -3.70 -23.99
N GLU A 172 -1.95 -4.22 -22.78
CA GLU A 172 -2.66 -5.40 -22.29
C GLU A 172 -2.87 -5.33 -20.78
N TYR A 173 -4.05 -5.74 -20.35
CA TYR A 173 -4.35 -5.99 -18.95
C TYR A 173 -4.13 -7.47 -18.64
N LEU A 174 -3.08 -7.78 -17.88
CA LEU A 174 -2.64 -9.16 -17.67
C LEU A 174 -3.41 -9.88 -16.56
N ASN A 175 -3.55 -9.25 -15.38
CA ASN A 175 -4.16 -9.91 -14.22
C ASN A 175 -4.60 -8.92 -13.13
N LEU A 176 -5.49 -9.38 -12.25
CA LEU A 176 -5.85 -8.72 -11.00
C LEU A 176 -5.24 -9.49 -9.82
N CYS A 177 -4.33 -8.86 -9.08
CA CYS A 177 -3.87 -9.39 -7.80
C CYS A 177 -4.71 -8.81 -6.66
N VAL A 178 -5.26 -9.66 -5.79
CA VAL A 178 -6.03 -9.23 -4.62
C VAL A 178 -5.21 -9.42 -3.36
N TRP A 179 -4.92 -8.32 -2.67
CA TRP A 179 -4.30 -8.38 -1.35
C TRP A 179 -5.36 -8.54 -0.27
N ALA A 180 -5.61 -9.80 0.15
CA ALA A 180 -6.50 -10.12 1.26
C ALA A 180 -5.80 -9.81 2.59
N LYS A 181 -6.16 -8.68 3.22
CA LYS A 181 -5.65 -8.29 4.54
C LYS A 181 -6.52 -8.93 5.63
N ASN A 182 -5.92 -9.71 6.53
CA ASN A 182 -6.64 -10.36 7.64
C ASN A 182 -7.20 -9.33 8.64
N ASN A 183 -6.51 -8.20 8.82
CA ASN A 183 -6.96 -7.06 9.61
C ASN A 183 -6.84 -5.81 8.73
N GLY A 184 -7.97 -5.35 8.16
CA GLY A 184 -8.02 -4.04 7.52
C GLY A 184 -7.85 -2.96 8.59
N GLY A 185 -7.02 -1.95 8.33
CA GLY A 185 -6.98 -0.75 9.17
C GLY A 185 -8.33 -0.04 9.10
N ILE A 186 -9.20 -0.34 10.07
CA ILE A 186 -10.48 0.32 10.34
C ILE A 186 -10.39 0.85 11.78
#